data_AF-A0A3M6A125-F1
#
_entry.id   AF-A0A3M6A125-F1
#
_cell.length_a   1.000
_cell.length_b   1.000
_cell.length_c   1.000
_cell.angle_alpha   90.00
_cell.angle_beta   90.00
_cell.angle_gamma   90.00
#
_symmetry.space_group_name_H-M   'P 1'
#
loop_
_entity.id
_entity.type
_entity.pdbx_description
1 polymer ?
#
loop_
_entity_poly.entity_id
_entity_poly.type
_entity_poly.pdbx_seq_one_letter_code
_entity_poly.pdbx_strand_id
1 'polypeptide(L)'
;MNRKVIIDTDMGWDDVLSIAYLMKRPDIDIIGITVTGCGETDLGWGVIIAQHLLGIGNRLSTVVAKGTDQPLEYDNRFPQPFKNDMNDIMGLLGTLNPAALPALSNLPAWEFMYQAVKNSQDKITVLSLGGFTNIAKMLSLSNQSADFQMIEQIVAMAGAVYVDGNVAALNGAQKEWDQGEAYSSNHYAEWNVFVDPASHNT
;
A
#
# COMPACT_ATOMS: atom_id res chain seq x y z
N MET A 1 -5.75 25.07 4.98
CA MET A 1 -4.56 24.38 4.44
C MET A 1 -4.98 22.99 4.01
N ASN A 2 -4.43 22.48 2.92
CA ASN A 2 -4.73 21.12 2.44
C ASN A 2 -4.08 20.10 3.38
N ARG A 3 -4.76 18.98 3.61
CA ARG A 3 -4.22 17.89 4.44
C ARG A 3 -3.20 17.12 3.64
N LYS A 4 -1.96 17.06 4.12
CA LYS A 4 -0.89 16.27 3.50
C LYS A 4 -1.09 14.79 3.79
N VAL A 5 -1.02 13.98 2.74
CA VAL A 5 -1.22 12.54 2.80
C VAL A 5 -0.07 11.81 2.11
N ILE A 6 0.50 10.82 2.79
CA ILE A 6 1.30 9.76 2.16
C ILE A 6 0.41 8.52 2.10
N ILE A 7 0.32 7.89 0.94
CA ILE A 7 -0.47 6.67 0.74
C ILE A 7 0.50 5.49 0.63
N ASP A 8 0.41 4.53 1.53
CA ASP A 8 1.12 3.24 1.44
C ASP A 8 0.13 2.16 1.00
N THR A 9 0.45 1.43 -0.06
CA THR A 9 -0.55 0.69 -0.84
C THR A 9 0.08 -0.50 -1.54
N ASP A 10 -0.69 -1.56 -1.72
CA ASP A 10 -0.29 -2.75 -2.47
C ASP A 10 -0.88 -2.78 -3.90
N MET A 11 -1.47 -1.65 -4.32
CA MET A 11 -2.08 -1.42 -5.63
C MET A 11 -3.23 -2.39 -5.96
N GLY A 12 -4.01 -2.81 -4.95
CA GLY A 12 -5.32 -3.43 -5.16
C GLY A 12 -6.26 -2.60 -6.05
N TRP A 13 -7.31 -3.22 -6.55
CA TRP A 13 -8.27 -2.54 -7.44
C TRP A 13 -8.99 -1.39 -6.73
N ASP A 14 -9.37 -1.61 -5.48
CA ASP A 14 -9.95 -0.61 -4.59
C ASP A 14 -8.94 0.48 -4.19
N ASP A 15 -7.66 0.16 -4.06
CA ASP A 15 -6.59 1.15 -3.86
C ASP A 15 -6.49 2.14 -5.01
N VAL A 16 -6.49 1.62 -6.25
CA VAL A 16 -6.48 2.42 -7.48
C VAL A 16 -7.67 3.38 -7.50
N LEU A 17 -8.87 2.90 -7.16
CA LEU A 17 -10.08 3.72 -7.08
C LEU A 17 -10.01 4.76 -5.96
N SER A 18 -9.46 4.38 -4.80
CA SER A 18 -9.29 5.27 -3.65
C SER A 18 -8.34 6.41 -3.95
N ILE A 19 -7.20 6.12 -4.59
CA ILE A 19 -6.23 7.12 -5.03
C ILE A 19 -6.84 8.02 -6.10
N ALA A 20 -7.56 7.45 -7.08
CA ALA A 20 -8.27 8.24 -8.10
C ALA A 20 -9.30 9.21 -7.48
N TYR A 21 -10.03 8.76 -6.47
CA TYR A 21 -10.94 9.59 -5.70
C TYR A 21 -10.20 10.72 -4.95
N LEU A 22 -9.12 10.41 -4.24
CA LEU A 22 -8.32 11.39 -3.49
C LEU A 22 -7.67 12.42 -4.43
N MET A 23 -7.26 12.04 -5.63
CA MET A 23 -6.76 12.99 -6.64
C MET A 23 -7.81 14.02 -7.08
N LYS A 24 -9.11 13.78 -6.85
CA LYS A 24 -10.18 14.75 -7.14
C LYS A 24 -10.54 15.63 -5.94
N ARG A 25 -9.98 15.37 -4.76
CA ARG A 25 -10.26 16.12 -3.54
C ARG A 25 -9.36 17.37 -3.47
N PRO A 26 -9.94 18.59 -3.47
CA PRO A 26 -9.14 19.82 -3.41
C PRO A 26 -8.55 20.07 -2.01
N ASP A 27 -9.07 19.41 -0.97
CA ASP A 27 -8.65 19.52 0.42
C ASP A 27 -7.53 18.52 0.81
N ILE A 28 -7.11 17.67 -0.12
CA ILE A 28 -6.07 16.67 0.07
C ILE A 28 -4.86 17.00 -0.83
N ASP A 29 -3.67 16.91 -0.25
CA ASP A 29 -2.41 17.01 -0.95
C ASP A 29 -1.65 15.68 -0.83
N ILE A 30 -1.62 14.89 -1.90
CA ILE A 30 -0.91 13.62 -1.94
C ILE A 30 0.57 13.93 -2.20
N ILE A 31 1.38 13.88 -1.14
CA ILE A 31 2.80 14.24 -1.20
C ILE A 31 3.69 13.05 -1.59
N GLY A 32 3.18 11.83 -1.45
CA GLY A 32 3.86 10.63 -1.92
C GLY A 32 2.94 9.41 -1.94
N ILE A 33 3.28 8.45 -2.80
CA ILE A 33 2.71 7.11 -2.83
C ILE A 33 3.84 6.11 -2.63
N THR A 34 3.73 5.24 -1.65
CA THR A 34 4.64 4.13 -1.41
C THR A 34 3.96 2.82 -1.76
N VAL A 35 4.69 1.93 -2.44
CA VAL A 35 4.13 0.65 -2.91
C VAL A 35 4.76 -0.50 -2.14
N THR A 36 3.95 -1.34 -1.50
CA THR A 36 4.37 -2.62 -0.94
C THR A 36 4.11 -3.75 -1.94
N GLY A 37 5.00 -4.74 -1.96
CA GLY A 37 4.87 -5.96 -2.78
C GLY A 37 4.28 -7.14 -2.02
N CYS A 38 3.97 -6.94 -0.73
CA CYS A 38 3.48 -7.98 0.16
C CYS A 38 1.95 -8.13 0.10
N GLY A 39 1.27 -7.54 -0.89
CA GLY A 39 -0.18 -7.56 -1.00
C GLY A 39 -0.69 -7.99 -2.38
N GLU A 40 -1.70 -7.30 -2.91
CA GLU A 40 -2.45 -7.69 -4.10
C GLU A 40 -1.68 -7.58 -5.43
N THR A 41 -0.60 -6.79 -5.49
CA THR A 41 0.20 -6.64 -6.72
C THR A 41 1.65 -7.05 -6.51
N ASP A 42 2.30 -7.57 -7.56
CA ASP A 42 3.76 -7.70 -7.56
C ASP A 42 4.41 -6.31 -7.60
N LEU A 43 5.41 -6.11 -6.75
CA LEU A 43 5.97 -4.80 -6.44
C LEU A 43 6.34 -3.95 -7.68
N GLY A 44 6.91 -4.58 -8.71
CA GLY A 44 7.28 -3.88 -9.95
C GLY A 44 6.07 -3.33 -10.70
N TRP A 45 5.02 -4.13 -10.84
CA TRP A 45 3.77 -3.74 -11.47
C TRP A 45 3.05 -2.69 -10.66
N GLY A 46 2.98 -2.84 -9.33
CA GLY A 46 2.36 -1.84 -8.46
C GLY A 46 3.01 -0.45 -8.61
N VAL A 47 4.34 -0.38 -8.68
CA VAL A 47 5.04 0.90 -8.93
C VAL A 47 4.66 1.50 -10.28
N ILE A 48 4.59 0.68 -11.34
CA ILE A 48 4.19 1.11 -12.68
C ILE A 48 2.76 1.67 -12.64
N ILE A 49 1.84 0.95 -12.00
CA ILE A 49 0.42 1.31 -11.86
C ILE A 49 0.29 2.65 -11.12
N ALA A 50 0.98 2.81 -9.99
CA ALA A 50 0.99 4.05 -9.21
C ALA A 50 1.48 5.25 -10.04
N GLN A 51 2.58 5.09 -10.80
CA GLN A 51 3.08 6.16 -11.67
C GLN A 51 2.10 6.50 -12.79
N HIS A 52 1.49 5.50 -13.43
CA HIS A 52 0.52 5.73 -14.51
C HIS A 52 -0.74 6.43 -14.00
N LEU A 53 -1.25 6.00 -12.85
CA LEU A 53 -2.42 6.60 -12.21
C LEU A 53 -2.19 8.08 -11.88
N LEU A 54 -1.05 8.41 -11.25
CA LEU A 54 -0.66 9.79 -10.97
C LEU A 54 -0.43 10.59 -12.26
N GLY A 55 0.16 9.98 -13.30
CA GLY A 55 0.34 10.60 -14.62
C GLY A 55 -0.99 10.98 -15.28
N ILE A 56 -1.97 10.08 -15.26
CA ILE A 56 -3.34 10.35 -15.75
C ILE A 56 -4.01 11.46 -14.93
N GLY A 57 -3.78 11.45 -13.62
CA GLY A 57 -4.26 12.49 -12.70
C GLY A 57 -3.53 13.83 -12.81
N ASN A 58 -2.51 13.95 -13.67
CA ASN A 58 -1.60 15.09 -13.78
C ASN A 58 -0.98 15.50 -12.43
N ARG A 59 -0.63 14.50 -11.61
CA ARG A 59 -0.01 14.65 -10.28
C ARG A 59 1.51 14.44 -10.35
N LEU A 60 2.16 15.15 -11.25
CA LEU A 60 3.58 14.94 -11.58
C LEU A 60 4.56 15.37 -10.48
N SER A 61 4.10 16.17 -9.52
CA SER A 61 4.88 16.58 -8.34
C SER A 61 4.86 15.56 -7.20
N THR A 62 3.93 14.60 -7.22
CA THR A 62 3.85 13.52 -6.23
C THR A 62 4.94 12.49 -6.51
N VAL A 63 5.67 12.04 -5.48
CA VAL A 63 6.73 11.03 -5.65
C VAL A 63 6.16 9.63 -5.44
N VAL A 64 6.55 8.68 -6.29
CA VAL A 64 6.31 7.25 -6.05
C VAL A 64 7.57 6.64 -5.42
N ALA A 65 7.44 5.84 -4.36
CA ALA A 65 8.58 5.12 -3.77
C ALA A 65 8.31 3.61 -3.71
N LYS A 66 9.31 2.84 -4.15
CA LYS A 66 9.25 1.37 -4.16
C LYS A 66 9.58 0.83 -2.77
N GLY A 67 8.71 -0.01 -2.23
CA GLY A 67 8.92 -0.71 -0.97
C GLY A 67 9.59 -2.08 -1.13
N THR A 68 9.08 -3.06 -0.40
CA THR A 68 9.61 -4.42 -0.29
C THR A 68 8.58 -5.44 -0.75
N ASP A 69 9.03 -6.54 -1.34
CA ASP A 69 8.22 -7.73 -1.63
C ASP A 69 8.38 -8.83 -0.57
N GLN A 70 9.18 -8.56 0.47
CA GLN A 70 9.37 -9.44 1.62
C GLN A 70 8.70 -8.85 2.86
N PRO A 71 7.78 -9.58 3.51
CA PRO A 71 7.27 -9.23 4.85
C PRO A 71 8.41 -9.30 5.89
N LEU A 72 8.18 -8.78 7.09
CA LEU A 72 9.16 -8.84 8.18
C LEU A 72 9.39 -10.26 8.67
N GLU A 73 8.30 -11.00 8.85
CA GLU A 73 8.32 -12.41 9.25
C GLU A 73 7.28 -13.18 8.43
N TYR A 74 7.45 -14.51 8.39
CA TYR A 74 6.62 -15.42 7.61
C TYR A 74 6.70 -15.15 6.09
N ASP A 75 5.93 -15.89 5.30
CA ASP A 75 5.85 -15.73 3.84
C ASP A 75 4.41 -15.92 3.35
N ASN A 76 3.48 -15.28 4.06
CA ASN A 76 2.07 -15.29 3.68
C ASN A 76 1.86 -14.39 2.47
N ARG A 77 1.20 -14.90 1.43
CA ARG A 77 1.04 -14.18 0.16
C ARG A 77 -0.38 -14.33 -0.34
N PHE A 78 -0.87 -13.32 -1.06
CA PHE A 78 -2.04 -13.48 -1.91
C PHE A 78 -1.81 -14.57 -2.97
N PRO A 79 -2.87 -15.23 -3.49
CA PRO A 79 -2.73 -16.21 -4.55
C PRO A 79 -2.11 -15.57 -5.80
N GLN A 80 -1.08 -16.19 -6.40
CA GLN A 80 -0.41 -15.60 -7.56
C GLN A 80 -1.36 -15.31 -8.75
N PRO A 81 -2.37 -16.15 -9.07
CA PRO A 81 -3.31 -15.83 -10.13
C PRO A 81 -4.11 -14.55 -9.86
N PHE A 82 -4.51 -14.32 -8.60
CA PHE A 82 -5.13 -13.06 -8.19
C PHE A 82 -4.17 -11.88 -8.43
N LYS A 83 -2.90 -12.02 -8.02
CA LYS A 83 -1.88 -10.99 -8.27
C LYS A 83 -1.66 -10.73 -9.76
N ASN A 84 -1.72 -11.75 -10.60
CA ASN A 84 -1.54 -11.61 -12.04
C ASN A 84 -2.63 -10.75 -12.67
N ASP A 85 -3.87 -10.89 -12.22
CA ASP A 85 -4.98 -10.04 -12.68
C ASP A 85 -4.72 -8.58 -12.27
N MET A 86 -4.27 -8.36 -11.03
CA MET A 86 -3.95 -7.02 -10.53
C MET A 86 -2.71 -6.39 -11.13
N ASN A 87 -1.70 -7.19 -11.51
CA ASN A 87 -0.51 -6.73 -12.23
C ASN A 87 -0.84 -6.04 -13.55
N ASP A 88 -1.96 -6.39 -14.19
CA ASP A 88 -2.49 -5.75 -15.40
C ASP A 88 -3.67 -4.80 -15.10
N ILE A 89 -3.92 -4.50 -13.83
CA ILE A 89 -5.07 -3.74 -13.34
C ILE A 89 -6.39 -4.26 -13.98
N MET A 90 -6.60 -5.57 -13.91
CA MET A 90 -7.77 -6.24 -14.49
C MET A 90 -7.91 -6.03 -16.01
N GLY A 91 -6.79 -6.00 -16.74
CA GLY A 91 -6.76 -5.83 -18.20
C GLY A 91 -6.70 -4.38 -18.69
N LEU A 92 -6.53 -3.41 -17.79
CA LEU A 92 -6.55 -1.99 -18.12
C LEU A 92 -5.17 -1.37 -18.29
N LEU A 93 -4.08 -1.97 -17.79
CA LEU A 93 -2.76 -1.33 -17.78
C LEU A 93 -2.33 -0.92 -19.19
N GLY A 94 -2.51 -1.79 -20.19
CA GLY A 94 -2.19 -1.49 -21.59
C GLY A 94 -3.00 -0.35 -22.22
N THR A 95 -4.09 0.09 -21.57
CA THR A 95 -4.92 1.22 -22.02
C THR A 95 -4.55 2.53 -21.35
N LEU A 96 -3.76 2.49 -20.27
CA LEU A 96 -3.30 3.68 -19.57
C LEU A 96 -2.24 4.40 -20.39
N ASN A 97 -2.53 5.63 -20.80
CA ASN A 97 -1.62 6.42 -21.64
C ASN A 97 -1.40 7.85 -21.08
N PRO A 98 -0.71 7.98 -19.94
CA PRO A 98 -0.39 9.28 -19.37
C PRO A 98 0.63 10.02 -20.26
N ALA A 99 0.50 11.34 -20.36
CA ALA A 99 1.44 12.17 -21.12
C ALA A 99 2.83 12.27 -20.45
N ALA A 100 2.89 12.09 -19.14
CA ALA A 100 4.11 12.09 -18.35
C ALA A 100 3.91 11.23 -17.09
N LEU A 101 5.03 10.75 -16.53
CA LEU A 101 5.04 10.00 -15.28
C LEU A 101 5.72 10.84 -14.18
N PRO A 102 5.26 10.73 -12.92
CA PRO A 102 5.95 11.33 -11.78
C PRO A 102 7.31 10.67 -11.53
N ALA A 103 8.15 11.34 -10.76
CA ALA A 103 9.44 10.81 -10.36
C ALA A 103 9.29 9.57 -9.46
N LEU A 104 10.16 8.58 -9.71
CA LEU A 104 10.41 7.49 -8.79
C LEU A 104 11.49 7.94 -7.78
N SER A 105 11.23 7.71 -6.50
CA SER A 105 12.19 7.96 -5.42
C SER A 105 13.43 7.08 -5.58
N ASN A 106 14.61 7.66 -5.30
CA ASN A 106 15.86 6.90 -5.16
C ASN A 106 15.97 6.20 -3.79
N LEU A 107 15.14 6.60 -2.83
CA LEU A 107 15.03 5.95 -1.52
C LEU A 107 13.96 4.86 -1.54
N PRO A 108 14.14 3.76 -0.79
CA PRO A 108 13.07 2.80 -0.56
C PRO A 108 11.90 3.45 0.18
N ALA A 109 10.71 2.88 0.04
CA ALA A 109 9.46 3.41 0.61
C ALA A 109 9.60 3.86 2.07
N TRP A 110 10.10 3.00 2.95
CA TRP A 110 10.21 3.29 4.38
C TRP A 110 11.18 4.45 4.69
N GLU A 111 12.28 4.59 3.95
CA GLU A 111 13.20 5.72 4.11
C GLU A 111 12.59 7.02 3.54
N PHE A 112 11.90 6.92 2.39
CA PHE A 112 11.17 8.06 1.83
C PHE A 112 10.12 8.57 2.83
N MET A 113 9.30 7.68 3.40
CA MET A 113 8.29 8.04 4.40
C MET A 113 8.92 8.68 5.63
N TYR A 114 10.00 8.08 6.15
CA TYR A 114 10.71 8.61 7.32
C TYR A 114 11.27 10.00 7.06
N GLN A 115 11.94 10.22 5.92
CA GLN A 115 12.48 11.53 5.56
C GLN A 115 11.37 12.56 5.33
N ALA A 116 10.27 12.16 4.70
CA ALA A 116 9.12 13.04 4.46
C ALA A 116 8.49 13.50 5.78
N VAL A 117 8.29 12.59 6.73
CA VAL A 117 7.74 12.90 8.06
C VAL A 117 8.72 13.73 8.87
N LYS A 118 9.96 13.28 9.02
CA LYS A 118 10.97 13.90 9.88
C LYS A 118 11.30 15.34 9.48
N ASN A 119 11.31 15.63 8.18
CA ASN A 119 11.65 16.94 7.65
C ASN A 119 10.42 17.83 7.39
N SER A 120 9.20 17.34 7.66
CA SER A 120 7.98 18.13 7.45
C SER A 120 7.86 19.24 8.49
N GLN A 121 7.32 20.37 8.06
CA GLN A 121 6.85 21.43 8.96
C GLN A 121 5.34 21.33 9.25
N ASP A 122 4.64 20.50 8.47
CA ASP A 122 3.21 20.30 8.56
C ASP A 122 2.88 18.87 9.00
N LYS A 123 1.71 18.71 9.61
CA LYS A 123 1.14 17.41 9.94
C LYS A 123 0.82 16.59 8.69
N ILE A 124 1.19 15.31 8.72
CA ILE A 124 1.01 14.34 7.64
C ILE A 124 0.12 13.19 8.14
N THR A 125 -0.90 12.85 7.36
CA THR A 125 -1.65 11.61 7.53
C THR A 125 -1.00 10.52 6.69
N VAL A 126 -0.72 9.37 7.29
CA VAL A 126 -0.34 8.16 6.55
C VAL A 126 -1.61 7.35 6.32
N LEU A 127 -1.94 7.08 5.06
CA LEU A 127 -3.05 6.21 4.66
C LEU A 127 -2.48 4.86 4.23
N SER A 128 -2.68 3.83 5.05
CA SER A 128 -2.31 2.45 4.74
C SER A 128 -3.48 1.75 4.09
N LEU A 129 -3.31 1.34 2.83
CA LEU A 129 -4.29 0.58 2.07
C LEU A 129 -3.88 -0.89 1.88
N GLY A 130 -2.58 -1.18 2.01
CA GLY A 130 -2.04 -2.55 2.06
C GLY A 130 -1.48 -2.94 3.44
N GLY A 131 -0.73 -4.05 3.46
CA GLY A 131 -0.01 -4.52 4.65
C GLY A 131 1.08 -3.55 5.13
N PHE A 132 1.41 -3.61 6.43
CA PHE A 132 2.13 -2.55 7.16
C PHE A 132 3.66 -2.66 7.08
N THR A 133 4.20 -3.53 6.24
CA THR A 133 5.65 -3.80 6.20
C THR A 133 6.49 -2.55 5.98
N ASN A 134 6.08 -1.65 5.07
CA ASN A 134 6.80 -0.39 4.84
C ASN A 134 6.71 0.55 6.05
N ILE A 135 5.54 0.65 6.68
CA ILE A 135 5.31 1.46 7.87
C ILE A 135 6.15 0.94 9.05
N ALA A 136 6.14 -0.37 9.30
CA ALA A 136 6.94 -0.98 10.36
C ALA A 136 8.44 -0.76 10.14
N LYS A 137 8.92 -0.94 8.90
CA LYS A 137 10.31 -0.59 8.54
C LYS A 137 10.61 0.89 8.77
N MET A 138 9.69 1.80 8.44
CA MET A 138 9.86 3.24 8.68
C MET A 138 10.00 3.54 10.16
N LEU A 139 9.12 2.98 10.99
CA LEU A 139 9.14 3.15 12.44
C LEU A 139 10.44 2.60 13.06
N SER A 140 11.00 1.53 12.51
CA SER A 140 12.27 0.95 12.98
C SER A 140 13.51 1.81 12.72
N LEU A 141 13.42 2.84 11.85
CA LEU A 141 14.55 3.71 11.52
C LEU A 141 14.95 4.66 12.66
N SER A 142 14.09 4.85 13.67
CA SER A 142 14.41 5.71 14.82
C SER A 142 13.67 5.30 16.08
N ASN A 143 14.37 5.37 17.21
CA ASN A 143 13.76 5.22 18.54
C ASN A 143 13.38 6.57 19.17
N GLN A 144 13.57 7.69 18.46
CA GLN A 144 13.26 9.03 18.96
C GLN A 144 11.84 9.43 18.54
N SER A 145 10.92 9.52 19.51
CA SER A 145 9.52 9.93 19.23
C SER A 145 9.43 11.30 18.55
N ALA A 146 10.41 12.18 18.77
CA ALA A 146 10.52 13.48 18.11
C ALA A 146 10.54 13.38 16.58
N ASP A 147 11.13 12.33 16.01
CA ASP A 147 11.22 12.13 14.56
C ASP A 147 9.85 11.86 13.91
N PHE A 148 8.88 11.38 14.68
CA PHE A 148 7.55 11.02 14.20
C PHE A 148 6.47 12.02 14.60
N GLN A 149 6.83 13.15 15.24
CA GLN A 149 5.87 14.14 15.73
C GLN A 149 5.00 14.76 14.63
N MET A 150 5.44 14.71 13.37
CA MET A 150 4.67 15.22 12.24
C MET A 150 3.64 14.22 11.70
N ILE A 151 3.65 12.96 12.15
CA ILE A 151 2.53 12.06 11.89
C ILE A 151 1.34 12.57 12.70
N GLU A 152 0.27 12.94 12.01
CA GLU A 152 -1.00 13.29 12.63
C GLU A 152 -1.75 12.05 13.07
N GLN A 153 -1.84 11.09 12.16
CA GLN A 153 -2.52 9.82 12.34
C GLN A 153 -2.08 8.85 11.24
N ILE A 154 -2.22 7.57 11.53
CA ILE A 154 -2.18 6.49 10.55
C ILE A 154 -3.62 5.99 10.41
N VAL A 155 -4.18 6.11 9.22
CA VAL A 155 -5.50 5.57 8.87
C VAL A 155 -5.25 4.31 8.07
N ALA A 156 -5.80 3.18 8.51
CA ALA A 156 -5.50 1.89 7.89
C ALA A 156 -6.75 1.10 7.49
N MET A 157 -6.69 0.48 6.31
CA MET A 157 -7.57 -0.63 5.93
C MET A 157 -6.97 -1.91 6.48
N ALA A 158 -7.47 -2.38 7.62
CA ALA A 158 -6.96 -3.59 8.27
C ALA A 158 -7.90 -4.17 9.31
N GLY A 159 -7.82 -5.49 9.47
CA GLY A 159 -8.33 -6.22 10.61
C GLY A 159 -9.83 -6.53 10.58
N ALA A 160 -10.20 -7.54 11.38
CA ALA A 160 -11.57 -7.97 11.62
C ALA A 160 -11.73 -8.22 13.14
N VAL A 161 -12.41 -7.32 13.86
CA VAL A 161 -12.41 -7.31 15.33
C VAL A 161 -13.57 -8.12 15.92
N TYR A 162 -14.79 -7.86 15.45
CA TYR A 162 -16.03 -8.50 15.94
C TYR A 162 -16.79 -9.20 14.82
N VAL A 163 -16.09 -9.51 13.73
CA VAL A 163 -16.60 -10.18 12.53
C VAL A 163 -15.54 -11.16 12.04
N ASP A 164 -15.94 -12.08 11.16
CA ASP A 164 -15.00 -13.00 10.53
C ASP A 164 -14.02 -12.25 9.61
N GLY A 165 -12.81 -12.78 9.53
CA GLY A 165 -11.79 -12.36 8.59
C GLY A 165 -12.08 -12.80 7.15
N ASN A 166 -11.23 -12.38 6.22
CA ASN A 166 -11.42 -12.59 4.78
C ASN A 166 -10.32 -13.46 4.13
N VAL A 167 -9.35 -13.99 4.89
CA VAL A 167 -8.30 -14.87 4.34
C VAL A 167 -8.89 -16.16 3.76
N ALA A 168 -9.75 -16.83 4.51
CA ALA A 168 -10.45 -18.02 4.02
C ALA A 168 -11.38 -17.73 2.83
N ALA A 169 -11.85 -16.48 2.66
CA ALA A 169 -12.87 -16.15 1.66
C ALA A 169 -12.38 -16.26 0.21
N LEU A 170 -11.06 -16.13 -0.05
CA LEU A 170 -10.51 -16.37 -1.39
C LEU A 170 -10.45 -17.86 -1.74
N ASN A 171 -10.38 -18.73 -0.74
CA ASN A 171 -10.35 -20.18 -0.95
C ASN A 171 -11.77 -20.68 -1.23
N GLY A 172 -11.97 -21.31 -2.38
CA GLY A 172 -13.27 -21.75 -2.89
C GLY A 172 -13.99 -20.70 -3.73
N ALA A 173 -13.47 -19.47 -3.84
CA ALA A 173 -14.02 -18.44 -4.73
C ALA A 173 -13.64 -18.70 -6.19
N GLN A 174 -12.37 -19.04 -6.44
CA GLN A 174 -11.86 -19.58 -7.70
C GLN A 174 -10.88 -20.69 -7.39
N LYS A 175 -10.86 -21.73 -8.23
CA LYS A 175 -10.04 -22.93 -7.99
C LYS A 175 -8.54 -22.59 -7.98
N GLU A 176 -8.13 -21.65 -8.82
CA GLU A 176 -6.77 -21.16 -8.96
C GLU A 176 -6.32 -20.26 -7.79
N TRP A 177 -7.25 -19.79 -6.96
CA TRP A 177 -6.96 -18.96 -5.79
C TRP A 177 -6.78 -19.77 -4.50
N ASP A 178 -7.01 -21.08 -4.54
CA ASP A 178 -6.87 -21.94 -3.38
C ASP A 178 -5.40 -22.10 -2.97
N GLN A 179 -5.09 -21.81 -1.71
CA GLN A 179 -3.74 -21.85 -1.14
C GLN A 179 -3.57 -22.89 -0.02
N GLY A 180 -4.56 -23.79 0.12
CA GLY A 180 -4.51 -24.93 1.04
C GLY A 180 -5.06 -24.63 2.43
N GLU A 181 -4.89 -25.60 3.33
CA GLU A 181 -5.56 -25.61 4.65
C GLU A 181 -5.21 -24.41 5.52
N ALA A 182 -3.95 -23.96 5.50
CA ALA A 182 -3.50 -22.81 6.30
C ALA A 182 -4.24 -21.50 5.96
N TYR A 183 -4.72 -21.36 4.72
CA TYR A 183 -5.48 -20.21 4.27
C TYR A 183 -6.99 -20.46 4.37
N SER A 184 -7.46 -21.59 3.86
CA SER A 184 -8.89 -21.94 3.81
C SER A 184 -9.55 -22.16 5.17
N SER A 185 -8.78 -22.49 6.21
CA SER A 185 -9.29 -22.61 7.58
C SER A 185 -9.18 -21.31 8.40
N ASN A 186 -8.53 -20.27 7.87
CA ASN A 186 -8.29 -19.03 8.59
C ASN A 186 -9.45 -18.04 8.40
N HIS A 187 -10.49 -18.23 9.21
CA HIS A 187 -11.68 -17.36 9.24
C HIS A 187 -11.54 -16.13 10.15
N TYR A 188 -10.36 -15.90 10.74
CA TYR A 188 -10.18 -14.86 11.76
C TYR A 188 -9.34 -13.68 11.28
N ALA A 189 -8.33 -13.95 10.46
CA ALA A 189 -7.44 -12.91 9.98
C ALA A 189 -8.02 -12.17 8.77
N GLU A 190 -7.72 -10.88 8.71
CA GLU A 190 -7.91 -10.06 7.51
C GLU A 190 -6.59 -10.03 6.73
N TRP A 191 -6.67 -9.98 5.40
CA TRP A 191 -5.51 -10.11 4.49
C TRP A 191 -4.37 -9.14 4.78
N ASN A 192 -4.62 -7.84 4.91
CA ASN A 192 -3.56 -6.85 5.16
C ASN A 192 -2.83 -7.10 6.49
N VAL A 193 -3.54 -7.64 7.49
CA VAL A 193 -2.91 -8.12 8.73
C VAL A 193 -2.15 -9.43 8.52
N PHE A 194 -2.74 -10.36 7.77
CA PHE A 194 -2.25 -11.72 7.60
C PHE A 194 -0.96 -11.82 6.77
N VAL A 195 -0.77 -10.94 5.78
CA VAL A 195 0.43 -10.96 4.93
C VAL A 195 1.72 -10.68 5.69
N ASP A 196 1.64 -9.87 6.75
CA ASP A 196 2.78 -9.56 7.62
C ASP A 196 2.32 -9.25 9.05
N PRO A 197 1.93 -10.27 9.84
CA PRO A 197 1.40 -10.05 11.18
C PRO A 197 2.44 -9.44 12.14
N ALA A 198 3.74 -9.67 11.89
CA ALA A 198 4.80 -9.08 12.69
C ALA A 198 4.87 -7.56 12.55
N SER A 199 4.60 -7.02 11.36
CA SER A 199 4.55 -5.57 11.12
C SER A 199 3.46 -4.81 11.89
N HIS A 200 2.50 -5.51 12.50
CA HIS A 200 1.41 -4.90 13.27
C HIS A 200 1.71 -4.80 14.78
N ASN A 201 2.78 -5.45 15.25
CA ASN A 201 3.16 -5.50 16.66
C ASN A 201 4.33 -4.57 17.02
N THR A 202 4.84 -3.81 16.05
CA THR A 202 5.98 -2.88 16.19
C THR A 202 5.59 -1.50 16.66
#